data_AF-A0A1M6CBJ0-F1
#
_entry.id   AF-A0A1M6CBJ0-F1
#
_cell.length_a   1.000
_cell.length_b   1.000
_cell.length_c   1.000
_cell.angle_alpha   90.00
_cell.angle_beta   90.00
_cell.angle_gamma   90.00
#
_symmetry.space_group_name_H-M   'P 1'
#
loop_
_entity.id
_entity.type
_entity.pdbx_description
1 polymer ?
#
loop_
_entity_poly.entity_id
_entity_poly.type
_entity_poly.pdbx_seq_one_letter_code
_entity_poly.pdbx_strand_id
1 'polypeptide(L)'
;MNTSQTRQEKVILPFSNMMYPFMTLDDNAEIVHSEMGNDGRVKVYIEKPDAKDGFHRATCYLPSYTWEDIFGFSDEELDRYKKVIESTAHLIIEFSQKGGFSNAANL
;
A
#
# COMPACT_ATOMS: atom_id res chain seq x y z
N MET A 1 0.53 17.29 42.85
CA MET A 1 -0.70 17.42 42.03
C MET A 1 -0.28 17.47 40.58
N ASN A 2 -1.05 16.75 39.76
CA ASN A 2 -1.04 16.62 38.31
C ASN A 2 0.07 15.74 37.71
N THR A 3 -0.16 14.44 37.53
CA THR A 3 -1.12 13.71 36.65
C THR A 3 -0.42 13.23 35.39
N SER A 4 -0.21 11.92 35.39
CA SER A 4 -0.49 11.05 34.23
C SER A 4 0.29 11.39 32.96
N GLN A 5 1.54 10.91 32.90
CA GLN A 5 2.11 10.47 31.63
C GLN A 5 1.24 9.31 31.13
N THR A 6 0.28 9.63 30.28
CA THR A 6 -0.55 8.66 29.58
C THR A 6 0.38 7.79 28.75
N ARG A 7 0.58 6.54 29.19
CA ARG A 7 1.08 5.46 28.35
C ARG A 7 0.25 5.46 27.08
N GLN A 8 0.81 5.91 25.96
CA GLN A 8 0.27 5.52 24.66
C GLN A 8 0.49 4.02 24.57
N GLU A 9 -0.55 3.27 24.90
CA GLU A 9 -0.65 1.85 24.56
C GLU A 9 -0.39 1.75 23.06
N LYS A 10 0.76 1.17 22.73
CA LYS A 10 1.15 0.85 21.37
C LYS A 10 0.13 -0.16 20.87
N VAL A 11 -0.94 0.34 20.25
CA VAL A 11 -1.80 -0.47 19.38
C VAL A 11 -0.84 -1.08 18.37
N ILE A 12 -0.60 -2.38 18.47
CA ILE A 12 0.21 -3.10 17.48
C ILE A 12 -0.66 -3.16 16.23
N LEU A 13 -0.67 -2.08 15.45
CA LEU A 13 -1.20 -2.11 14.11
C LEU A 13 -0.30 -3.08 13.33
N PRO A 14 -0.86 -4.08 12.64
CA PRO A 14 -0.08 -5.12 11.97
C PRO A 14 0.83 -4.57 10.86
N PHE A 15 0.62 -3.31 10.46
CA PHE A 15 1.40 -2.60 9.45
C PHE A 15 1.92 -1.28 10.02
N SER A 16 3.16 -0.91 9.65
CA SER A 16 3.64 0.46 9.78
C SER A 16 2.65 1.40 9.08
N ASN A 17 2.23 2.47 9.75
CA ASN A 17 1.23 3.41 9.21
C ASN A 17 1.74 4.26 8.02
N MET A 18 2.99 4.06 7.60
CA MET A 18 3.62 4.80 6.50
C MET A 18 3.42 4.07 5.18
N MET A 19 2.93 4.81 4.18
CA MET A 19 2.77 4.35 2.80
C MET A 19 3.78 5.08 1.92
N TYR A 20 4.42 4.35 1.01
CA TYR A 20 5.43 4.85 0.10
C TYR A 20 4.94 4.78 -1.35
N PRO A 21 5.15 5.84 -2.14
CA PRO A 21 4.87 5.81 -3.58
C PRO A 21 5.67 4.71 -4.27
N PHE A 22 5.00 3.97 -5.16
CA PHE A 22 5.63 2.98 -6.02
C PHE A 22 5.61 3.41 -7.48
N MET A 23 4.42 3.69 -8.02
CA MET A 23 4.22 3.98 -9.45
C MET A 23 2.90 4.70 -9.69
N THR A 24 2.93 5.70 -10.57
CA THR A 24 1.76 6.29 -11.22
C THR A 24 1.53 5.62 -12.58
N LEU A 25 0.31 5.19 -12.86
CA LEU A 25 -0.09 4.61 -14.14
C LEU A 25 -0.58 5.67 -15.13
N ASP A 26 -0.70 5.28 -16.39
CA ASP A 26 -1.13 6.13 -17.51
C ASP A 26 -2.55 6.72 -17.38
N ASP A 27 -3.41 6.10 -16.57
CA ASP A 27 -4.76 6.57 -16.25
C ASP A 27 -4.84 7.34 -14.92
N ASN A 28 -3.70 7.76 -14.37
CA ASN A 28 -3.55 8.46 -13.09
C ASN A 28 -3.87 7.62 -11.85
N ALA A 29 -3.95 6.29 -11.98
CA ALA A 29 -3.96 5.43 -10.80
C ALA A 29 -2.59 5.46 -10.11
N GLU A 30 -2.58 5.70 -8.80
CA GLU A 30 -1.42 5.67 -7.93
C GLU A 30 -1.34 4.33 -7.20
N ILE A 31 -0.16 3.70 -7.25
CA ILE A 31 0.15 2.51 -6.46
C ILE A 31 1.12 2.92 -5.35
N VAL A 32 0.71 2.67 -4.11
CA VAL A 32 1.52 2.89 -2.91
C VAL A 32 1.64 1.60 -2.11
N HIS A 33 2.70 1.45 -1.33
CA HIS A 33 2.90 0.27 -0.49
C HIS A 33 3.31 0.63 0.95
N SER A 34 2.98 -0.23 1.92
CA SER A 34 3.46 -0.09 3.29
C SER A 34 4.91 -0.57 3.43
N GLU A 35 5.53 -0.32 4.59
CA GLU A 35 6.64 -1.17 5.03
C GLU A 35 6.17 -2.63 5.20
N MET A 36 7.14 -3.54 5.26
CA MET A 36 6.85 -4.93 5.63
C MET A 36 6.31 -4.97 7.06
N GLY A 37 5.09 -5.50 7.23
CA GLY A 37 4.50 -5.75 8.54
C GLY A 37 5.26 -6.82 9.31
N ASN A 38 5.06 -6.87 10.63
CA ASN A 38 5.65 -7.91 11.49
C ASN A 38 5.14 -9.33 11.13
N ASP A 39 3.99 -9.41 10.45
CA ASP A 39 3.41 -10.64 9.91
C ASP A 39 4.00 -11.05 8.55
N GLY A 40 5.00 -10.30 8.05
CA GLY A 40 5.65 -10.56 6.77
C GLY A 40 4.78 -10.20 5.55
N ARG A 41 3.70 -9.43 5.75
CA ARG A 41 2.86 -8.95 4.66
C ARG A 41 3.16 -7.50 4.30
N VAL A 42 2.91 -7.17 3.04
CA VAL A 42 2.97 -5.79 2.54
C VAL A 42 1.59 -5.40 2.06
N LYS A 43 1.07 -4.28 2.55
CA LYS A 43 -0.16 -3.68 2.02
C LYS A 43 0.21 -2.89 0.76
N VAL A 44 -0.39 -3.24 -0.36
CA VAL A 44 -0.38 -2.45 -1.60
C VAL A 44 -1.74 -1.81 -1.75
N TYR A 45 -1.78 -0.49 -1.89
CA TYR A 45 -3.00 0.28 -2.04
C TYR A 45 -2.97 0.99 -3.39
N ILE A 46 -4.09 0.89 -4.11
CA ILE A 46 -4.29 1.55 -5.39
C ILE A 46 -5.38 2.59 -5.16
N GLU A 47 -5.15 3.82 -5.61
CA GLU A 47 -6.18 4.84 -5.71
C GLU A 47 -6.16 5.49 -7.08
N LYS A 48 -7.34 5.83 -7.61
CA LYS A 48 -7.48 6.58 -8.86
C LYS A 48 -8.52 7.68 -8.65
N PRO A 49 -8.21 8.95 -8.97
CA PRO A 49 -9.19 10.01 -8.86
C PRO A 49 -10.34 9.78 -9.83
N ASP A 50 -11.57 9.93 -9.35
CA ASP A 50 -12.79 9.88 -10.16
C ASP A 50 -13.64 11.14 -9.91
N ALA A 51 -14.19 11.71 -10.98
CA ALA A 51 -14.92 12.97 -10.93
C ALA A 51 -16.30 12.85 -10.27
N LYS A 52 -16.88 11.65 -10.16
CA LYS A 52 -18.22 11.42 -9.64
C LYS A 52 -18.21 11.09 -8.15
N ASP A 53 -17.30 10.23 -7.72
CA ASP A 53 -17.26 9.72 -6.34
C ASP A 53 -15.92 9.92 -5.61
N GLY A 54 -15.02 10.71 -6.20
CA GLY A 54 -13.78 11.16 -5.58
C GLY A 54 -12.62 10.23 -5.88
N PHE A 55 -12.63 9.02 -5.34
CA PHE A 55 -11.55 8.05 -5.54
C PHE A 55 -12.06 6.62 -5.63
N HIS A 56 -11.68 5.95 -6.72
CA HIS A 56 -11.72 4.50 -6.80
C HIS A 56 -10.50 3.93 -6.07
N ARG A 57 -10.66 2.77 -5.43
CA ARG A 57 -9.61 2.18 -4.58
C ARG A 57 -9.67 0.67 -4.51
N ALA A 58 -8.51 0.07 -4.24
CA ALA A 58 -8.38 -1.34 -3.94
C ALA A 58 -7.15 -1.59 -3.07
N THR A 59 -7.21 -2.61 -2.22
CA THR A 59 -6.07 -3.09 -1.44
C THR A 59 -5.69 -4.50 -1.87
N CYS A 60 -4.40 -4.75 -2.04
CA CYS A 60 -3.82 -6.08 -2.23
C CYS A 60 -2.75 -6.35 -1.15
N TYR A 61 -2.81 -7.49 -0.48
CA TYR A 61 -1.76 -7.93 0.43
C TYR A 61 -0.82 -8.93 -0.26
N LEU A 62 0.47 -8.59 -0.29
CA LEU A 62 1.54 -9.49 -0.75
C LEU A 62 2.15 -10.24 0.44
N PRO A 63 2.67 -11.47 0.24
CA PRO A 63 2.77 -12.20 -1.03
C PRO A 63 1.55 -13.06 -1.37
N SER A 64 0.49 -13.03 -0.56
CA SER A 64 -0.68 -13.91 -0.73
C SER A 64 -1.63 -13.48 -1.86
N TYR A 65 -1.43 -12.29 -2.43
CA TYR A 65 -2.32 -11.67 -3.42
C TYR A 65 -3.78 -11.60 -2.93
N THR A 66 -3.96 -11.30 -1.65
CA THR A 66 -5.30 -11.16 -1.06
C THR A 66 -5.85 -9.78 -1.36
N TRP A 67 -6.94 -9.73 -2.12
CA TRP A 67 -7.60 -8.48 -2.51
C TRP A 67 -8.76 -8.15 -1.58
N GLU A 68 -8.79 -6.91 -1.11
CA GLU A 68 -9.80 -6.39 -0.18
C GLU A 68 -10.15 -4.95 -0.56
N ASP A 69 -11.28 -4.47 -0.03
CA ASP A 69 -11.62 -3.03 -0.05
C ASP A 69 -11.67 -2.42 -1.46
N ILE A 70 -12.21 -3.19 -2.41
CA ILE A 70 -12.37 -2.80 -3.82
C ILE A 70 -13.60 -1.91 -3.95
N PHE A 71 -13.42 -0.73 -4.52
CA PHE A 71 -14.49 0.24 -4.75
C PHE A 71 -14.24 1.02 -6.05
N GLY A 72 -15.27 1.15 -6.88
CA GLY A 72 -15.29 2.00 -8.07
C GLY A 72 -14.62 1.42 -9.33
N PHE A 73 -13.66 0.51 -9.19
CA PHE A 73 -13.00 -0.11 -10.34
C PHE A 73 -13.91 -1.06 -11.12
N SER A 74 -13.84 -0.97 -12.44
CA SER A 74 -14.34 -2.01 -13.34
C SER A 74 -13.46 -3.27 -13.30
N ASP A 75 -14.00 -4.40 -13.74
CA ASP A 75 -13.24 -5.66 -13.82
C ASP A 75 -12.00 -5.53 -14.73
N GLU A 76 -12.10 -4.77 -15.81
CA GLU A 76 -10.98 -4.52 -16.75
C GLU A 76 -9.85 -3.71 -16.08
N GLU A 77 -10.20 -2.66 -15.33
CA GLU A 77 -9.23 -1.88 -14.57
C GLU A 77 -8.56 -2.74 -13.50
N LEU A 78 -9.35 -3.49 -12.73
CA LEU A 78 -8.84 -4.33 -11.66
C LEU A 78 -7.90 -5.42 -12.20
N ASP A 79 -8.23 -6.05 -13.32
CA ASP A 79 -7.38 -7.05 -13.96
C ASP A 79 -6.09 -6.46 -14.54
N ARG A 80 -6.13 -5.21 -15.01
CA ARG A 80 -4.92 -4.47 -15.39
C ARG A 80 -4.02 -4.24 -14.17
N TYR A 81 -4.57 -3.79 -13.04
CA TYR A 81 -3.79 -3.53 -11.82
C TYR A 81 -3.22 -4.82 -11.22
N LYS A 82 -3.96 -5.93 -11.25
CA LYS A 82 -3.45 -7.25 -10.83
C LYS A 82 -2.18 -7.62 -11.59
N LYS A 83 -2.19 -7.50 -12.92
CA LYS A 83 -1.02 -7.82 -13.77
C LYS A 83 0.18 -6.95 -13.43
N VAL A 84 -0.04 -5.66 -13.18
CA VAL A 84 1.03 -4.75 -12.74
C VAL A 84 1.62 -5.24 -11.42
N ILE A 85 0.79 -5.44 -10.40
CA ILE A 85 1.23 -5.89 -9.07
C ILE A 85 1.94 -7.24 -9.14
N GLU A 86 1.41 -8.22 -9.90
CA GLU A 86 2.04 -9.52 -10.08
C GLU A 86 3.43 -9.40 -10.73
N SER A 87 3.55 -8.56 -11.76
CA SER A 87 4.82 -8.36 -12.46
C SER A 87 5.88 -7.65 -11.61
N THR A 88 5.46 -6.81 -10.66
CA THR A 88 6.36 -5.99 -9.83
C THR A 88 6.41 -6.38 -8.36
N ALA A 89 5.73 -7.46 -7.95
CA ALA A 89 5.58 -7.85 -6.54
C ALA A 89 6.93 -8.00 -5.81
N HIS A 90 7.92 -8.58 -6.49
CA HIS A 90 9.26 -8.76 -5.94
C HIS A 90 9.94 -7.43 -5.57
N LEU A 91 9.77 -6.38 -6.40
CA LEU A 91 10.32 -5.05 -6.13
C LEU A 91 9.61 -4.38 -4.95
N ILE A 92 8.27 -4.47 -4.92
CA ILE A 92 7.46 -3.91 -3.82
C ILE A 92 7.86 -4.55 -2.48
N ILE A 93 8.05 -5.87 -2.46
CA ILE A 93 8.50 -6.62 -1.28
C ILE A 93 9.94 -6.25 -0.87
N GLU A 94 10.82 -5.99 -1.82
CA GLU A 94 12.19 -5.54 -1.51
C GLU A 94 12.17 -4.12 -0.90
N PHE A 95 11.44 -3.19 -1.51
CA PHE A 95 11.37 -1.80 -1.04
C PHE A 95 10.63 -1.66 0.28
N SER A 96 9.66 -2.52 0.58
CA SER A 96 8.95 -2.51 1.85
C SER A 96 9.86 -2.83 3.05
N GLN A 97 10.95 -3.57 2.84
CA GLN A 97 11.94 -3.86 3.88
C GLN A 97 12.91 -2.70 4.13
N LYS A 98 13.02 -1.78 3.15
CA LYS A 98 13.96 -0.65 3.18
C LYS A 98 13.27 0.69 3.44
N GLY A 99 11.94 0.76 3.58
CA GLY A 99 11.21 2.03 3.75
C GLY A 99 11.05 2.85 2.45
N GLY A 100 10.85 2.17 1.31
CA GLY A 100 10.58 2.79 0.01
C GLY A 100 11.83 3.21 -0.78
N PHE A 101 11.62 3.81 -1.95
CA PHE A 101 12.68 4.18 -2.92
C PHE A 101 13.73 5.15 -2.37
N SER A 102 13.35 6.06 -1.46
CA SER A 102 14.27 7.07 -0.90
C SER A 102 15.45 6.45 -0.15
N ASN A 103 15.32 5.21 0.31
CA ASN A 103 16.40 4.47 0.99
C ASN A 103 17.20 3.57 0.04
N ALA A 104 16.72 3.31 -1.17
CA ALA A 104 17.43 2.53 -2.19
C ALA A 104 18.46 3.36 -2.97
N ALA A 105 18.29 4.69 -3.04
CA ALA A 105 19.18 5.60 -3.77
C ALA A 105 20.54 5.89 -3.07
N ASN A 106 20.83 5.23 -1.93
CA ASN A 106 22.08 5.36 -1.18
C ASN A 106 23.00 4.12 -1.28
N LEU A 107 22.77 3.24 -2.27
CA LEU A 107 23.65 2.11 -2.63
C LEU A 107 24.36 2.39 -3.95
#